data_AF-A0A8T1B6D9-F1
#
_entry.id   AF-A0A8T1B6D9-F1
#
_cell.length_a   1.000
_cell.length_b   1.000
_cell.length_c   1.000
_cell.angle_alpha   90.00
_cell.angle_beta   90.00
_cell.angle_gamma   90.00
#
_symmetry.space_group_name_H-M   'P 1'
#
loop_
_entity.id
_entity.type
_entity.pdbx_description
1 polymer ?
#
loop_
_entity_poly.entity_id
_entity_poly.type
_entity_poly.pdbx_seq_one_letter_code
_entity_poly.pdbx_strand_id
1 'polypeptide(L)'
;MEYEQGAENQPMDGLPSMRGPSESATHIARADCPNLSDPEWEALQRLAIVIGEAAVATMLRTLSLTEQPGVSLGFIVKEQQDAAAATTTTASSGTTPRVQSLKLHVSNYVGKEGEPLLRWLVEVDTAIAARRIFDNPSKVAFAMSCLGGRARSWAYGRRLTDATCFGTYAEFKEELRQQGKHDVHAYAQRARYLVLNIVTNPMDEATKVVTFMTGLRDGPVKTYLF
;
A
#
# COMPACT_ATOMS: atom_id res chain seq x y z
N MET A 1 12.93 -17.00 -106.56
CA MET A 1 14.00 -16.83 -105.56
C MET A 1 13.63 -17.77 -104.43
N GLU A 2 14.02 -19.05 -104.44
CA GLU A 2 15.39 -19.58 -104.38
C GLU A 2 16.17 -18.89 -103.21
N TYR A 3 16.85 -19.54 -102.24
CA TYR A 3 17.55 -20.84 -102.15
C TYR A 3 17.64 -21.32 -100.68
N GLU A 4 18.18 -22.52 -100.53
CA GLU A 4 18.30 -23.42 -99.38
C GLU A 4 19.23 -23.04 -98.20
N GLN A 5 19.12 -23.89 -97.15
CA GLN A 5 20.20 -24.56 -96.40
C GLN A 5 20.76 -23.94 -95.10
N GLY A 6 20.39 -24.61 -93.99
CA GLY A 6 21.32 -25.48 -93.26
C GLY A 6 22.13 -24.88 -92.12
N ALA A 7 21.82 -25.28 -90.88
CA ALA A 7 22.74 -26.02 -90.00
C ALA A 7 22.09 -26.29 -88.62
N GLU A 8 22.08 -27.57 -88.25
CA GLU A 8 21.92 -28.07 -86.87
C GLU A 8 22.92 -27.40 -85.90
N ASN A 9 22.51 -27.25 -84.64
CA ASN A 9 23.18 -27.86 -83.46
C ASN A 9 22.43 -27.44 -82.17
N GLN A 10 21.80 -28.40 -81.50
CA GLN A 10 21.36 -28.36 -80.10
C GLN A 10 22.56 -28.61 -79.14
N PRO A 11 22.41 -28.63 -77.79
CA PRO A 11 21.53 -27.91 -76.86
C PRO A 11 22.32 -27.36 -75.63
N MET A 12 21.65 -26.67 -74.70
CA MET A 12 21.73 -26.82 -73.22
C MET A 12 21.51 -25.51 -72.46
N ASP A 13 20.61 -25.63 -71.48
CA ASP A 13 20.59 -25.00 -70.16
C ASP A 13 20.61 -23.46 -70.03
N GLY A 14 19.48 -22.94 -69.56
CA GLY A 14 19.37 -21.61 -68.97
C GLY A 14 17.97 -21.36 -68.41
N LEU A 15 17.88 -21.32 -67.07
CA LEU A 15 16.70 -21.11 -66.22
C LEU A 15 15.70 -20.00 -66.65
N PRO A 16 14.45 -20.04 -66.13
CA PRO A 16 13.37 -19.15 -66.52
C PRO A 16 13.54 -17.76 -65.91
N SER A 17 13.43 -16.73 -66.75
CA SER A 17 13.44 -15.32 -66.33
C SER A 17 12.08 -14.93 -65.78
N MET A 18 12.08 -14.59 -64.49
CA MET A 18 11.03 -13.92 -63.73
C MET A 18 10.32 -12.82 -64.52
N ARG A 19 9.00 -12.95 -64.64
CA ARG A 19 8.09 -11.80 -64.70
C ARG A 19 7.08 -11.91 -63.55
N GLY A 20 7.47 -11.24 -62.46
CA GLY A 20 6.67 -10.57 -61.43
C GLY A 20 5.35 -11.18 -60.96
N PRO A 21 5.21 -11.51 -59.65
CA PRO A 21 3.91 -11.50 -59.01
C PRO A 21 3.45 -10.04 -58.89
N SER A 22 2.56 -9.62 -59.78
CA SER A 22 1.83 -8.35 -59.62
C SER A 22 0.97 -8.45 -58.37
N GLU A 23 1.13 -7.46 -57.49
CA GLU A 23 0.25 -7.14 -56.38
C GLU A 23 -1.22 -7.29 -56.78
N SER A 24 -2.00 -8.05 -55.98
CA SER A 24 -3.34 -7.67 -55.48
C SER A 24 -4.14 -8.91 -55.08
N ALA A 25 -4.06 -9.30 -53.80
CA ALA A 25 -5.16 -9.88 -53.03
C ALA A 25 -4.73 -10.01 -51.56
N THR A 26 -4.62 -8.88 -50.86
CA THR A 26 -4.27 -8.82 -49.43
C THR A 26 -5.48 -9.00 -48.52
N HIS A 27 -6.60 -9.51 -49.04
CA HIS A 27 -7.86 -9.64 -48.33
C HIS A 27 -8.14 -11.10 -47.99
N ILE A 28 -8.25 -11.43 -46.70
CA ILE A 28 -8.56 -12.79 -46.24
C ILE A 28 -10.06 -13.01 -46.48
N ALA A 29 -10.42 -13.79 -47.50
CA ALA A 29 -11.81 -14.11 -47.77
C ALA A 29 -12.25 -15.33 -46.98
N ARG A 30 -13.54 -15.39 -46.62
CA ARG A 30 -14.11 -16.55 -45.92
C ARG A 30 -13.95 -17.86 -46.71
N ALA A 31 -13.82 -17.77 -48.03
CA ALA A 31 -13.54 -18.88 -48.92
C ALA A 31 -12.14 -19.50 -48.70
N ASP A 32 -11.17 -18.74 -48.19
CA ASP A 32 -9.79 -19.19 -47.96
C ASP A 32 -9.65 -19.95 -46.62
N CYS A 33 -10.75 -20.06 -45.86
CA CYS A 33 -10.78 -20.51 -44.48
C CYS A 33 -11.99 -21.44 -44.20
N PRO A 34 -12.15 -22.55 -44.95
CA PRO A 34 -13.35 -23.39 -44.87
C PRO A 34 -13.54 -24.15 -43.54
N ASN A 35 -12.49 -24.23 -42.72
CA ASN A 35 -12.49 -24.98 -41.46
C ASN A 35 -12.84 -24.13 -40.22
N LEU A 36 -13.10 -22.83 -40.40
CA LEU A 36 -13.35 -21.90 -39.31
C LEU A 36 -14.86 -21.76 -39.08
N SER A 37 -15.28 -21.91 -37.82
CA SER A 37 -16.65 -21.65 -37.39
C SER A 37 -16.96 -20.13 -37.39
N ASP A 38 -18.25 -19.77 -37.41
CA ASP A 38 -18.70 -18.37 -37.37
C ASP A 38 -18.04 -17.49 -36.27
N PRO A 39 -17.93 -17.95 -35.00
CA PRO A 39 -17.29 -17.14 -33.97
C PRO A 39 -15.77 -17.00 -34.16
N GLU A 40 -15.11 -18.02 -34.72
CA GLU A 40 -13.66 -17.98 -34.99
C GLU A 40 -13.34 -17.04 -36.16
N TRP A 41 -14.21 -17.01 -37.17
CA TRP A 41 -14.12 -16.05 -38.26
C TRP A 41 -14.31 -14.60 -37.77
N GLU A 42 -15.26 -14.35 -36.86
CA GLU A 42 -15.47 -13.03 -36.28
C GLU A 42 -14.25 -12.58 -35.46
N ALA A 43 -13.64 -13.50 -34.70
CA ALA A 43 -12.41 -13.24 -33.94
C ALA A 43 -11.23 -12.91 -34.87
N LEU A 44 -11.09 -13.60 -36.00
CA LEU A 44 -10.06 -13.31 -37.01
C LEU A 44 -10.25 -11.94 -37.64
N GLN A 45 -11.49 -11.54 -37.94
CA GLN A 45 -11.79 -10.20 -38.46
C GLN A 45 -11.44 -9.10 -37.46
N ARG A 46 -11.74 -9.32 -36.16
CA ARG A 46 -11.32 -8.40 -35.10
C ARG A 46 -9.80 -8.31 -34.97
N LEU A 47 -9.11 -9.45 -35.09
CA LEU A 47 -7.65 -9.50 -35.05
C LEU A 47 -7.04 -8.73 -36.25
N ALA A 48 -7.62 -8.90 -37.44
CA ALA A 48 -7.19 -8.21 -38.66
C ALA A 48 -7.32 -6.68 -38.56
N ILE A 49 -8.33 -6.18 -37.84
CA ILE A 49 -8.46 -4.74 -37.54
C ILE A 49 -7.30 -4.25 -36.66
N VAL A 50 -6.82 -5.06 -35.71
CA VAL A 50 -5.82 -4.65 -34.72
C VAL A 50 -4.39 -4.71 -35.25
N ILE A 51 -4.03 -5.77 -35.98
CA ILE A 51 -2.65 -6.01 -36.43
C ILE A 51 -2.47 -5.98 -37.96
N GLY A 52 -3.55 -5.81 -38.71
CA GLY A 52 -3.56 -5.78 -40.18
C GLY A 52 -3.71 -7.17 -40.81
N GLU A 53 -4.43 -7.24 -41.93
CA GLU A 53 -4.71 -8.48 -42.66
C GLU A 53 -3.44 -9.21 -43.12
N ALA A 54 -2.39 -8.48 -43.50
CA ALA A 54 -1.11 -9.07 -43.88
C ALA A 54 -0.45 -9.83 -42.71
N ALA A 55 -0.50 -9.29 -41.49
CA ALA A 55 0.02 -9.95 -40.30
C ALA A 55 -0.79 -11.21 -39.97
N VAL A 56 -2.12 -11.13 -40.04
CA VAL A 56 -3.02 -12.29 -39.84
C VAL A 56 -2.76 -13.38 -40.88
N ALA A 57 -2.58 -13.03 -42.16
CA ALA A 57 -2.27 -13.97 -43.22
C ALA A 57 -0.88 -14.63 -43.06
N THR A 58 0.05 -13.93 -42.41
CA THR A 58 1.37 -14.49 -42.07
C THR A 58 1.22 -15.46 -40.90
N MET A 59 0.43 -15.10 -39.89
CA MET A 59 0.12 -15.96 -38.74
C MET A 59 -0.60 -17.26 -39.16
N LEU A 60 -1.60 -17.18 -40.03
CA LEU A 60 -2.29 -18.35 -40.56
C LEU A 60 -1.34 -19.28 -41.33
N ARG A 61 -0.40 -18.73 -42.12
CA ARG A 61 0.65 -19.52 -42.79
C ARG A 61 1.61 -20.19 -41.80
N THR A 62 1.97 -19.52 -40.71
CA THR A 62 2.83 -20.12 -39.67
C THR A 62 2.09 -21.13 -38.78
N LEU A 63 0.77 -20.98 -38.61
CA LEU A 63 -0.08 -21.91 -37.85
C LEU A 63 -0.34 -23.22 -38.62
N SER A 64 -0.31 -23.20 -39.95
CA SER A 64 -0.49 -24.40 -40.78
C SER A 64 0.76 -25.28 -40.96
N LEU A 65 1.91 -24.95 -40.35
CA LEU A 65 3.07 -25.85 -40.37
C LEU A 65 2.91 -26.91 -39.26
N THR A 66 2.43 -28.07 -39.68
CA THR A 66 2.29 -29.29 -38.89
C THR A 66 3.65 -29.74 -38.35
N GLU A 67 4.09 -29.23 -37.20
CA GLU A 67 5.23 -29.78 -36.42
C GLU A 67 5.36 -29.13 -35.03
N GLN A 68 4.27 -29.05 -34.27
CA GLN A 68 4.28 -28.48 -32.91
C GLN A 68 3.80 -29.41 -31.76
N PRO A 69 4.21 -30.69 -31.66
CA PRO A 69 4.11 -31.39 -30.37
C PRO A 69 5.22 -31.00 -29.37
N GLY A 70 6.31 -30.34 -29.79
CA GLY A 70 7.47 -30.06 -28.93
C GLY A 70 7.45 -28.71 -28.19
N VAL A 71 6.99 -27.63 -28.83
CA VAL A 71 7.10 -26.27 -28.24
C VAL A 71 5.95 -25.97 -27.29
N SER A 72 4.76 -26.52 -27.53
CA SER A 72 3.60 -26.37 -26.61
C SER A 72 3.90 -26.96 -25.23
N LEU A 73 4.56 -28.13 -25.18
CA LEU A 73 4.87 -28.80 -23.92
C LEU A 73 6.01 -28.10 -23.16
N GLY A 74 7.02 -27.59 -23.89
CA GLY A 74 8.08 -26.76 -23.30
C GLY A 74 7.58 -25.42 -22.76
N PHE A 75 6.62 -24.79 -23.46
CA PHE A 75 5.98 -23.55 -23.01
C PHE A 75 5.12 -23.80 -21.77
N ILE A 76 4.28 -24.84 -21.77
CA ILE A 76 3.42 -25.17 -20.61
C ILE A 76 4.23 -25.56 -19.37
N VAL A 77 5.31 -26.33 -19.52
CA VAL A 77 6.17 -26.71 -18.38
C VAL A 77 6.93 -25.51 -17.84
N LYS A 78 7.43 -24.62 -18.72
CA LYS A 78 8.09 -23.38 -18.31
C LYS A 78 7.12 -22.39 -17.66
N GLU A 79 5.91 -22.27 -18.19
CA GLU A 79 4.86 -21.41 -17.64
C GLU A 79 4.34 -21.94 -16.29
N GLN A 80 4.18 -23.27 -16.12
CA GLN A 80 3.88 -23.89 -14.81
C GLN A 80 5.01 -23.68 -13.78
N GLN A 81 6.28 -23.75 -14.20
CA GLN A 81 7.41 -23.55 -13.30
C GLN A 81 7.62 -22.07 -12.95
N ASP A 82 7.35 -21.15 -13.89
CA ASP A 82 7.31 -19.71 -13.67
C ASP A 82 6.07 -19.29 -12.86
N ALA A 83 4.92 -19.97 -13.00
CA ALA A 83 3.71 -19.78 -12.18
C ALA A 83 3.88 -20.33 -10.75
N ALA A 84 4.61 -21.43 -10.56
CA ALA A 84 4.98 -21.94 -9.25
C ALA A 84 6.01 -21.02 -8.55
N ALA A 85 6.97 -20.46 -9.30
CA ALA A 85 7.89 -19.45 -8.81
C ALA A 85 7.19 -18.11 -8.49
N ALA A 86 6.20 -17.72 -9.30
CA ALA A 86 5.37 -16.54 -9.09
C ALA A 86 4.37 -16.70 -7.92
N THR A 87 3.91 -17.93 -7.64
CA THR A 87 3.09 -18.23 -6.44
C THR A 87 3.88 -18.02 -5.15
N THR A 88 5.22 -18.02 -5.22
CA THR A 88 6.07 -17.76 -4.05
C THR A 88 6.60 -16.31 -4.00
N THR A 89 6.44 -15.49 -5.06
CA THR A 89 7.01 -14.13 -5.12
C THR A 89 6.04 -13.01 -5.54
N THR A 90 4.89 -13.27 -6.17
CA THR A 90 4.02 -12.19 -6.69
C THR A 90 2.55 -12.60 -6.85
N ALA A 91 1.85 -12.84 -5.72
CA ALA A 91 0.39 -12.78 -5.69
C ALA A 91 -0.07 -11.35 -5.38
N SER A 92 -0.19 -10.48 -6.40
CA SER A 92 -1.08 -9.32 -6.32
C SER A 92 -1.38 -8.70 -7.68
N SER A 93 -2.42 -9.20 -8.37
CA SER A 93 -3.31 -8.41 -9.23
C SER A 93 -4.57 -9.22 -9.55
N GLY A 94 -5.35 -9.49 -8.49
CA GLY A 94 -6.81 -9.57 -8.62
C GLY A 94 -7.35 -8.28 -8.01
N THR A 95 -8.07 -7.48 -8.77
CA THR A 95 -8.70 -6.21 -8.34
C THR A 95 -9.82 -6.46 -7.33
N THR A 96 -9.43 -6.86 -6.13
CA THR A 96 -10.05 -6.32 -4.93
C THR A 96 -9.48 -4.92 -4.76
N PRO A 97 -10.26 -3.88 -4.40
CA PRO A 97 -9.67 -2.63 -3.98
C PRO A 97 -8.84 -2.95 -2.74
N ARG A 98 -7.51 -3.05 -2.91
CA ARG A 98 -6.56 -3.18 -1.81
C ARG A 98 -6.62 -1.84 -1.08
N VAL A 99 -7.57 -1.69 -0.16
CA VAL A 99 -7.77 -0.47 0.60
C VAL A 99 -6.47 -0.19 1.33
N GLN A 100 -5.75 0.79 0.80
CA GLN A 100 -4.40 1.14 1.23
C GLN A 100 -4.48 1.76 2.62
N SER A 101 -3.70 1.26 3.57
CA SER A 101 -3.62 1.88 4.90
C SER A 101 -2.82 3.18 4.79
N LEU A 102 -3.39 4.27 5.30
CA LEU A 102 -2.75 5.58 5.28
C LEU A 102 -1.98 5.79 6.58
N LYS A 103 -0.70 6.14 6.47
CA LYS A 103 0.15 6.45 7.63
C LYS A 103 0.02 7.93 7.99
N LEU A 104 -1.01 8.27 8.78
CA LEU A 104 -1.20 9.65 9.27
C LEU A 104 -0.19 9.98 10.38
N HIS A 105 0.42 11.17 10.32
CA HIS A 105 1.24 11.65 11.43
C HIS A 105 0.36 11.93 12.66
N VAL A 106 0.85 11.57 13.84
CA VAL A 106 0.21 11.86 15.13
C VAL A 106 1.25 12.55 16.00
N SER A 107 0.92 13.72 16.52
CA SER A 107 1.80 14.45 17.43
C SER A 107 1.99 13.68 18.73
N ASN A 108 3.16 13.77 19.37
CA ASN A 108 3.35 13.11 20.65
C ASN A 108 2.57 13.85 21.74
N TYR A 109 1.76 13.13 22.53
CA TYR A 109 1.17 13.68 23.74
C TYR A 109 2.11 13.52 24.91
N VAL A 110 2.61 14.62 25.44
CA VAL A 110 3.63 14.61 26.51
C VAL A 110 3.01 14.43 27.89
N GLY A 111 1.73 14.79 28.04
CA GLY A 111 1.05 14.85 29.34
C GLY A 111 1.48 16.09 30.13
N LYS A 112 1.71 17.21 29.43
CA LYS A 112 1.90 18.51 30.08
C LYS A 112 0.54 19.11 30.44
N GLU A 113 0.54 19.94 31.47
CA GLU A 113 -0.67 20.69 31.83
C GLU A 113 -1.06 21.67 30.72
N GLY A 114 -2.36 21.79 30.44
CA GLY A 114 -2.89 22.58 29.33
C GLY A 114 -2.71 21.94 27.95
N GLU A 115 -1.97 20.83 27.82
CA GLU A 115 -1.88 20.08 26.57
C GLU A 115 -3.25 19.46 26.25
N PRO A 116 -3.80 19.67 25.04
CA PRO A 116 -5.20 19.33 24.76
C PRO A 116 -5.38 17.83 24.51
N LEU A 117 -5.50 17.04 25.59
CA LEU A 117 -5.67 15.59 25.54
C LEU A 117 -6.82 15.15 24.63
N LEU A 118 -7.97 15.83 24.68
CA LEU A 118 -9.13 15.48 23.86
C LEU A 118 -8.85 15.66 22.37
N ARG A 119 -8.16 16.75 21.99
CA ARG A 119 -7.75 16.98 20.60
C ARG A 119 -6.79 15.87 20.15
N TRP A 120 -5.81 15.53 20.97
CA TRP A 120 -4.87 14.46 20.66
C TRP A 120 -5.55 13.10 20.50
N LEU A 121 -6.53 12.77 21.35
CA LEU A 121 -7.31 11.54 21.22
C LEU A 121 -8.06 11.46 19.88
N VAL A 122 -8.59 12.58 19.38
CA VAL A 122 -9.23 12.64 18.06
C VAL A 122 -8.20 12.41 16.94
N GLU A 123 -7.00 12.99 17.05
CA GLU A 123 -5.90 12.74 16.10
C GLU A 123 -5.53 11.24 16.06
N VAL A 124 -5.42 10.60 17.22
CA VAL A 124 -5.15 9.15 17.36
C VAL A 124 -6.29 8.31 16.79
N ASP A 125 -7.55 8.60 17.13
CA ASP A 125 -8.73 7.89 16.62
C ASP A 125 -8.78 7.96 15.08
N THR A 126 -8.51 9.12 14.51
CA THR A 126 -8.43 9.33 13.04
C THR A 126 -7.29 8.51 12.42
N ALA A 127 -6.12 8.52 13.05
CA ALA A 127 -4.97 7.73 12.65
C ALA A 127 -5.21 6.22 12.71
N ILE A 128 -5.91 5.73 13.73
CA ILE A 128 -6.31 4.32 13.89
C ILE A 128 -7.26 3.92 12.76
N ALA A 129 -8.26 4.75 12.46
CA ALA A 129 -9.22 4.50 11.39
C ALA A 129 -8.54 4.47 10.02
N ALA A 130 -7.67 5.45 9.72
CA ALA A 130 -6.95 5.55 8.46
C ALA A 130 -5.93 4.40 8.25
N ARG A 131 -5.32 3.92 9.35
CA ARG A 131 -4.42 2.75 9.33
C ARG A 131 -5.16 1.41 9.35
N ARG A 132 -6.47 1.41 9.60
CA ARG A 132 -7.32 0.21 9.74
C ARG A 132 -6.85 -0.72 10.87
N ILE A 133 -6.51 -0.15 12.02
CA ILE A 133 -6.18 -0.93 13.22
C ILE A 133 -7.48 -1.29 13.94
N PHE A 134 -7.79 -2.58 14.06
CA PHE A 134 -9.08 -3.05 14.59
C PHE A 134 -9.00 -3.60 16.01
N ASP A 135 -7.96 -4.36 16.31
CA ASP A 135 -7.78 -5.04 17.58
C ASP A 135 -7.39 -4.07 18.70
N ASN A 136 -7.97 -4.28 19.89
CA ASN A 136 -7.72 -3.42 21.05
C ASN A 136 -6.24 -3.37 21.44
N PRO A 137 -5.49 -4.49 21.50
CA PRO A 137 -4.08 -4.45 21.83
C PRO A 137 -3.25 -3.60 20.87
N SER A 138 -3.48 -3.67 19.56
CA SER A 138 -2.77 -2.83 18.59
C SER A 138 -3.21 -1.37 18.65
N LYS A 139 -4.49 -1.07 18.92
CA LYS A 139 -4.94 0.31 19.17
C LYS A 139 -4.22 0.93 20.36
N VAL A 140 -4.11 0.18 21.46
CA VAL A 140 -3.39 0.60 22.67
C VAL A 140 -1.90 0.75 22.38
N ALA A 141 -1.25 -0.23 21.75
CA ALA A 141 0.17 -0.15 21.41
C ALA A 141 0.48 1.03 20.49
N PHE A 142 -0.35 1.28 19.48
CA PHE A 142 -0.24 2.43 18.61
C PHE A 142 -0.39 3.75 19.38
N ALA A 143 -1.43 3.88 20.21
CA ALA A 143 -1.63 5.08 21.03
C ALA A 143 -0.46 5.33 22.00
N MET A 144 0.05 4.27 22.66
CA MET A 144 1.22 4.33 23.53
C MET A 144 2.49 4.77 22.78
N SER A 145 2.67 4.36 21.52
CA SER A 145 3.80 4.80 20.68
C SER A 145 3.78 6.30 20.40
N CYS A 146 2.59 6.90 20.44
CA CYS A 146 2.36 8.35 20.26
C CYS A 146 2.38 9.12 21.58
N LEU A 147 2.69 8.49 22.72
CA LEU A 147 2.91 9.19 23.98
C LEU A 147 4.36 9.65 24.08
N GLY A 148 4.60 10.78 24.73
CA GLY A 148 5.91 11.30 25.10
C GLY A 148 5.99 11.66 26.59
N GLY A 149 7.17 12.09 27.04
CA GLY A 149 7.43 12.58 28.41
C GLY A 149 6.66 11.86 29.53
N ARG A 150 5.90 12.63 30.32
CA ARG A 150 5.20 12.13 31.52
C ARG A 150 4.15 11.08 31.17
N ALA A 151 3.40 11.29 30.09
CA ALA A 151 2.39 10.34 29.65
C ALA A 151 3.00 8.99 29.24
N ARG A 152 4.15 9.02 28.55
CA ARG A 152 4.90 7.79 28.21
C ARG A 152 5.39 7.07 29.47
N SER A 153 6.06 7.78 30.38
CA SER A 153 6.55 7.18 31.62
C SER A 153 5.42 6.56 32.45
N TRP A 154 4.27 7.22 32.54
CA TRP A 154 3.09 6.68 33.20
C TRP A 154 2.58 5.39 32.55
N ALA A 155 2.37 5.39 31.22
CA ALA A 155 1.79 4.25 30.52
C ALA A 155 2.69 3.00 30.58
N TYR A 156 4.01 3.18 30.41
CA TYR A 156 4.96 2.07 30.54
C TYR A 156 5.17 1.64 31.99
N GLY A 157 5.11 2.57 32.95
CA GLY A 157 5.12 2.23 34.39
C GLY A 157 3.95 1.33 34.77
N ARG A 158 2.73 1.66 34.31
CA ARG A 158 1.55 0.79 34.47
C ARG A 158 1.77 -0.60 33.88
N ARG A 159 2.35 -0.66 32.67
CA ARG A 159 2.58 -1.93 31.95
C ARG A 159 3.67 -2.81 32.56
N LEU A 160 4.62 -2.21 33.27
CA LEU A 160 5.61 -2.95 34.07
C LEU A 160 4.98 -3.57 35.31
N THR A 161 4.00 -2.91 35.92
CA THR A 161 3.29 -3.44 37.09
C THR A 161 2.22 -4.48 36.71
N ASP A 162 1.56 -4.29 35.57
CA ASP A 162 0.54 -5.19 35.04
C ASP A 162 0.67 -5.27 33.52
N ALA A 163 1.14 -6.42 33.01
CA ALA A 163 1.34 -6.62 31.59
C ALA A 163 0.03 -6.61 30.78
N THR A 164 -1.09 -6.87 31.44
CA THR A 164 -2.44 -6.86 30.87
C THR A 164 -3.16 -5.53 31.09
N CYS A 165 -2.48 -4.52 31.62
CA CYS A 165 -3.06 -3.20 31.80
C CYS A 165 -3.59 -2.67 30.46
N PHE A 166 -4.75 -1.99 30.51
CA PHE A 166 -5.48 -1.51 29.34
C PHE A 166 -6.03 -2.66 28.47
N GLY A 167 -6.95 -3.45 29.02
CA GLY A 167 -7.58 -4.58 28.33
C GLY A 167 -8.35 -4.14 27.08
N THR A 168 -8.87 -2.90 27.09
CA THR A 168 -9.49 -2.29 25.91
C THR A 168 -8.93 -0.90 25.62
N TYR A 169 -9.08 -0.46 24.37
CA TYR A 169 -8.72 0.91 24.00
C TYR A 169 -9.62 1.96 24.68
N ALA A 170 -10.86 1.60 25.02
CA ALA A 170 -11.76 2.47 25.78
C ALA A 170 -11.25 2.69 27.21
N GLU A 171 -10.84 1.62 27.90
CA GLU A 171 -10.20 1.70 29.23
C GLU A 171 -8.94 2.56 29.19
N PHE A 172 -8.07 2.35 28.20
CA PHE A 172 -6.88 3.19 28.02
C PHE A 172 -7.23 4.69 27.93
N LYS A 173 -8.24 5.05 27.11
CA LYS A 173 -8.67 6.45 26.96
C LYS A 173 -9.21 7.01 28.28
N GLU A 174 -9.92 6.21 29.05
CA GLU A 174 -10.49 6.67 30.32
C GLU A 174 -9.43 6.84 31.41
N GLU A 175 -8.53 5.87 31.57
CA GLU A 175 -7.40 5.99 32.51
C GLU A 175 -6.50 7.17 32.16
N LEU A 176 -6.22 7.41 30.87
CA LEU A 176 -5.41 8.55 30.43
C LEU A 176 -6.09 9.90 30.76
N ARG A 177 -7.43 9.97 30.69
CA ARG A 177 -8.19 11.16 31.13
C ARG A 177 -8.13 11.33 32.64
N GLN A 178 -8.20 10.25 33.40
CA GLN A 178 -8.07 10.31 34.86
C GLN A 178 -6.69 10.76 35.28
N GLN A 179 -5.63 10.33 34.59
CA GLN A 179 -4.27 10.79 34.84
C GLN A 179 -4.14 12.32 34.73
N GLY A 180 -4.78 12.93 33.73
CA GLY A 180 -4.84 14.39 33.61
C GLY A 180 -5.57 15.08 34.77
N LYS A 181 -6.58 14.42 35.36
CA LYS A 181 -7.35 14.95 36.51
C LYS A 181 -6.59 14.80 37.84
N HIS A 182 -5.81 13.74 38.00
CA HIS A 182 -5.01 13.52 39.20
C HIS A 182 -3.96 14.62 39.42
N ASP A 183 -3.46 15.27 38.36
CA ASP A 183 -2.52 16.40 38.46
C ASP A 183 -3.15 17.59 39.20
N VAL A 184 -4.40 17.94 38.86
CA VAL A 184 -5.13 19.05 39.50
C VAL A 184 -5.46 18.74 40.96
N HIS A 185 -5.91 17.51 41.26
CA HIS A 185 -6.20 17.12 42.65
C HIS A 185 -4.92 17.03 43.49
N ALA A 186 -3.85 16.44 42.96
CA ALA A 186 -2.55 16.38 43.64
C ALA A 186 -1.97 17.79 43.88
N TYR A 187 -2.14 18.70 42.91
CA TYR A 187 -1.79 20.10 43.09
C TYR A 187 -2.64 20.76 44.19
N ALA A 188 -3.96 20.61 44.16
CA ALA A 188 -4.84 21.19 45.17
C ALA A 188 -4.49 20.69 46.59
N GLN A 189 -4.13 19.42 46.74
CA GLN A 189 -3.68 18.87 48.02
C GLN A 189 -2.31 19.43 48.43
N ARG A 190 -1.35 19.57 47.50
CA ARG A 190 -0.07 20.25 47.78
C ARG A 190 -0.27 21.70 48.18
N ALA A 191 -1.15 22.44 47.50
CA ALA A 191 -1.49 23.82 47.84
C ALA A 191 -2.11 23.92 49.23
N ARG A 192 -3.07 23.05 49.56
CA ARG A 192 -3.66 22.97 50.91
C ARG A 192 -2.63 22.65 51.99
N TYR A 193 -1.73 21.70 51.72
CA TYR A 193 -0.64 21.36 52.63
C TYR A 193 0.31 22.54 52.83
N LEU A 194 0.65 23.27 51.76
CA LEU A 194 1.48 24.47 51.84
C LEU A 194 0.84 25.53 52.72
N VAL A 195 -0.44 25.82 52.47
CA VAL A 195 -1.25 26.78 53.25
C VAL A 195 -1.30 26.37 54.71
N LEU A 196 -1.52 25.08 54.99
CA LEU A 196 -1.53 24.56 56.35
C LEU A 196 -0.17 24.78 57.04
N ASN A 197 0.95 24.46 56.40
CA ASN A 197 2.29 24.67 56.99
C ASN A 197 2.62 26.15 57.23
N ILE A 198 2.20 27.05 56.34
CA ILE A 198 2.36 28.49 56.53
C ILE A 198 1.57 28.97 57.77
N VAL A 199 0.39 28.40 58.00
CA VAL A 199 -0.49 28.76 59.12
C VAL A 199 -0.05 28.13 60.44
N THR A 200 0.46 26.90 60.42
CA THR A 200 0.76 26.12 61.64
C THR A 200 2.21 26.25 62.12
N ASN A 201 3.15 26.66 61.26
CA ASN A 201 4.56 26.77 61.61
C ASN A 201 5.06 28.19 61.29
N PRO A 202 5.66 28.93 62.24
CA PRO A 202 6.24 30.24 61.95
C PRO A 202 7.53 30.05 61.14
N MET A 203 7.39 29.79 59.84
CA MET A 203 8.48 29.97 58.89
C MET A 203 8.80 31.47 58.78
N ASP A 204 10.06 31.82 58.56
CA ASP A 204 10.40 33.19 58.24
C ASP A 204 9.78 33.61 56.89
N GLU A 205 9.52 34.90 56.72
CA GLU A 205 8.83 35.42 55.53
C GLU A 205 9.57 35.14 54.22
N ALA A 206 10.91 35.05 54.23
CA ALA A 206 11.66 34.71 53.02
C ALA A 206 11.41 33.24 52.60
N THR A 207 11.37 32.32 53.56
CA THR A 207 11.06 30.91 53.29
C THR A 207 9.61 30.71 52.82
N LYS A 208 8.66 31.47 53.37
CA LYS A 208 7.25 31.47 52.89
C LYS A 208 7.16 31.92 51.44
N VAL A 209 7.80 33.03 51.09
CA VAL A 209 7.78 33.60 49.74
C VAL A 209 8.47 32.65 48.74
N VAL A 210 9.63 32.10 49.07
CA VAL A 210 10.34 31.15 48.17
C VAL A 210 9.53 29.89 47.93
N THR A 211 8.95 29.31 48.99
CA THR A 211 8.17 28.07 48.91
C THR A 211 6.88 28.29 48.11
N PHE A 212 6.21 29.43 48.32
CA PHE A 212 5.04 29.84 47.54
C PHE A 212 5.38 30.10 46.07
N MET A 213 6.43 30.89 45.78
CA MET A 213 6.87 31.22 44.42
C MET A 213 7.34 29.97 43.65
N THR A 214 7.96 29.01 44.32
CA THR A 214 8.34 27.72 43.74
C THR A 214 7.10 26.87 43.44
N GLY A 215 6.15 26.79 44.39
CA GLY A 215 4.87 26.11 44.19
C GLY A 215 3.99 26.72 43.08
N LEU A 216 4.08 28.03 42.85
CA LEU A 216 3.46 28.72 41.72
C LEU A 216 4.17 28.43 40.40
N ARG A 217 5.50 28.35 40.40
CA ARG A 217 6.32 28.12 39.20
C ARG A 217 6.14 26.71 38.62
N ASP A 218 5.92 25.73 39.49
CA ASP A 218 5.78 24.31 39.13
C ASP A 218 4.32 23.82 39.14
N GLY A 219 3.36 24.71 39.42
CA GLY A 219 1.93 24.39 39.49
C GLY A 219 1.06 24.92 38.33
N PRO A 220 -0.21 24.49 38.27
CA PRO A 220 -1.25 24.92 37.32
C PRO A 220 -1.43 26.42 37.15
N VAL A 221 -1.07 27.20 38.18
CA VAL A 221 -1.27 28.64 38.21
C VAL A 221 -0.37 29.38 37.22
N LYS A 222 0.78 28.81 36.83
CA LYS A 222 1.68 29.41 35.84
C LYS A 222 1.02 29.65 34.48
N THR A 223 0.07 28.81 34.10
CA THR A 223 -0.69 28.95 32.83
C THR A 223 -1.85 29.94 32.89
N TYR A 224 -2.18 30.49 34.07
CA TYR A 224 -3.27 31.48 34.22
C TYR A 224 -2.75 32.89 34.52
N LEU A 225 -1.44 33.05 34.80
CA LEU A 225 -0.81 34.33 35.14
C LEU A 225 0.13 34.86 34.04
N PHE A 226 0.32 34.13 32.93
CA PHE A 226 1.05 34.58 31.74
C PHE A 226 0.42 34.03 30.46
#